data_AF-A0A9P8UWU5-F1
#
_entry.id   AF-A0A9P8UWU5-F1
#
_cell.length_a   1.000
_cell.length_b   1.000
_cell.length_c   1.000
_cell.angle_alpha   90.00
_cell.angle_beta   90.00
_cell.angle_gamma   90.00
#
_symmetry.space_group_name_H-M   'P 1'
#
loop_
_entity.id
_entity.type
_entity.pdbx_description
1 polymer ?
#
loop_
_entity_poly.entity_id
_entity_poly.type
_entity_poly.pdbx_seq_one_letter_code
_entity_poly.pdbx_strand_id
1 'polypeptide(L)'
;MGKDPSTAAKLEDEDWGLGDDAYVAIFDVYHQLHCLNTLRRIAYSDYYNSSKAGEHHHTQKGEMYEVHINHCVDMLMQTLQCSGNMNLITLHWVAEQAYPFPDMSVNKQCVNFEKLTSWRKENTIDLDEYVEKMQKKEGKVKEIPAPDDYYKYFMPEKVNPNHLNGANPGNDFNL
;
A
#
# COMPACT_ATOMS: atom_id res chain seq x y z
N MET A 1 -24.35 -7.00 9.86
CA MET A 1 -23.56 -5.79 9.52
C MET A 1 -23.71 -4.64 10.52
N GLY A 2 -24.71 -4.64 11.42
CA GLY A 2 -24.86 -3.55 12.41
C GLY A 2 -25.24 -2.21 11.77
N LYS A 3 -25.90 -2.25 10.62
CA LYS A 3 -26.36 -1.08 9.84
C LYS A 3 -27.88 -1.02 9.87
N ASP A 4 -28.42 0.19 9.78
CA ASP A 4 -29.86 0.44 9.70
C ASP A 4 -30.34 0.22 8.24
N PRO A 5 -31.15 -0.80 7.97
CA PRO A 5 -31.63 -1.08 6.62
C PRO A 5 -32.60 -0.01 6.09
N SER A 6 -33.25 0.77 6.95
CA SER A 6 -34.24 1.78 6.53
C SER A 6 -33.63 2.97 5.79
N THR A 7 -32.32 3.19 5.95
CA THR A 7 -31.58 4.26 5.28
C THR A 7 -30.61 3.73 4.24
N ALA A 8 -30.42 2.40 4.18
CA ALA A 8 -29.58 1.76 3.18
C ALA A 8 -30.19 1.91 1.79
N ALA A 9 -29.34 2.13 0.79
CA ALA A 9 -29.77 2.22 -0.60
C ALA A 9 -30.20 0.84 -1.10
N LYS A 10 -31.51 0.69 -1.24
CA LYS A 10 -32.15 -0.48 -1.82
C LYS A 10 -32.04 -0.43 -3.33
N LEU A 11 -31.82 -1.59 -3.94
CA LEU A 11 -31.90 -1.79 -5.38
C LEU A 11 -33.33 -2.24 -5.68
N GLU A 12 -34.13 -1.35 -6.27
CA GLU A 12 -35.54 -1.64 -6.57
C GLU A 12 -35.67 -2.78 -7.59
N ASP A 13 -36.59 -3.72 -7.34
CA ASP A 13 -36.74 -4.91 -8.18
C ASP A 13 -37.16 -4.56 -9.61
N GLU A 14 -37.96 -3.49 -9.78
CA GLU A 14 -38.39 -2.97 -11.08
C GLU A 14 -37.21 -2.57 -11.99
N ASP A 15 -36.12 -2.08 -11.40
CA ASP A 15 -34.93 -1.62 -12.13
C ASP A 15 -33.87 -2.74 -12.29
N TRP A 16 -33.73 -3.62 -11.29
CA TRP A 16 -32.59 -4.54 -11.17
C TRP A 16 -32.94 -6.04 -11.23
N GLY A 17 -34.19 -6.43 -10.98
CA GLY A 17 -34.65 -7.83 -10.99
C GLY A 17 -33.97 -8.73 -9.95
N LEU A 18 -33.59 -8.17 -8.78
CA LEU A 18 -32.86 -8.85 -7.70
C LEU A 18 -33.74 -9.22 -6.49
N GLY A 19 -35.03 -8.93 -6.55
CA GLY A 19 -36.01 -9.11 -5.48
C GLY A 19 -36.14 -7.93 -4.52
N ASP A 20 -37.17 -7.99 -3.67
CA ASP A 20 -37.57 -6.90 -2.77
C ASP A 20 -36.63 -6.66 -1.56
N ASP A 21 -35.46 -7.29 -1.48
CA ASP A 21 -34.53 -7.13 -0.35
C ASP A 21 -33.07 -7.09 -0.82
N ALA A 22 -32.83 -6.42 -1.96
CA ALA A 22 -31.51 -6.21 -2.52
C ALA A 22 -30.94 -4.84 -2.12
N TYR A 23 -29.68 -4.80 -1.68
CA TYR A 23 -28.98 -3.57 -1.32
C TYR A 23 -27.61 -3.53 -1.97
N VAL A 24 -27.17 -2.32 -2.31
CA VAL A 24 -25.83 -2.12 -2.84
C VAL A 24 -24.80 -2.09 -1.70
N ALA A 25 -23.68 -2.79 -1.92
CA ALA A 25 -22.52 -2.75 -1.05
C ALA A 25 -21.22 -2.87 -1.86
N ILE A 26 -20.13 -2.39 -1.29
CA ILE A 26 -18.79 -2.42 -1.86
C ILE A 26 -17.88 -3.19 -0.91
N PHE A 27 -17.03 -4.10 -1.42
CA PHE A 27 -16.01 -4.70 -0.56
C PHE A 27 -14.99 -3.66 -0.12
N ASP A 28 -14.70 -3.62 1.18
CA ASP A 28 -13.76 -2.70 1.83
C ASP A 28 -12.36 -2.79 1.19
N VAL A 29 -11.90 -3.98 0.76
CA VAL A 29 -10.61 -4.13 0.04
C VAL A 29 -10.54 -3.29 -1.25
N TYR A 30 -11.62 -3.18 -2.03
CA TYR A 30 -11.60 -2.37 -3.25
C TYR A 30 -11.59 -0.88 -2.94
N HIS A 31 -12.24 -0.47 -1.85
CA HIS A 31 -12.15 0.92 -1.39
C HIS A 31 -10.73 1.25 -0.90
N GLN A 32 -10.06 0.35 -0.16
CA GLN A 32 -8.67 0.50 0.26
C GLN A 32 -7.71 0.61 -0.94
N LEU A 33 -7.89 -0.23 -1.95
CA LEU A 33 -7.11 -0.18 -3.20
C LEU A 33 -7.35 1.13 -3.97
N HIS A 34 -8.60 1.60 -4.04
CA HIS A 34 -8.93 2.90 -4.62
C HIS A 34 -8.20 4.03 -3.89
N CYS A 35 -8.23 4.06 -2.54
CA CYS A 35 -7.55 5.06 -1.74
C CYS A 35 -6.02 5.02 -1.94
N LEU A 36 -5.42 3.83 -1.98
CA LEU A 36 -3.99 3.67 -2.25
C LEU A 36 -3.60 4.22 -3.63
N ASN A 37 -4.40 3.93 -4.67
CA ASN A 37 -4.17 4.49 -6.00
C ASN A 37 -4.37 6.01 -6.03
N THR A 38 -5.33 6.55 -5.27
CA THR A 38 -5.53 8.00 -5.14
C THR A 38 -4.30 8.66 -4.51
N LEU A 39 -3.74 8.09 -3.42
CA LEU A 39 -2.50 8.57 -2.81
C LEU A 39 -1.32 8.52 -3.78
N ARG A 40 -1.18 7.42 -4.53
CA ARG A 40 -0.16 7.29 -5.59
C ARG A 40 -0.32 8.41 -6.64
N ARG A 41 -1.55 8.68 -7.11
CA ARG A 41 -1.81 9.75 -8.10
C ARG A 41 -1.52 11.15 -7.54
N ILE A 42 -1.74 11.38 -6.25
CA ILE A 42 -1.36 12.63 -5.58
C ILE A 42 0.16 12.77 -5.54
N ALA A 43 0.90 11.69 -5.25
CA ALA A 43 2.36 11.69 -5.26
C ALA A 43 2.97 11.96 -6.65
N TYR A 44 2.20 11.74 -7.73
CA TYR A 44 2.57 12.00 -9.13
C TYR A 44 1.59 12.96 -9.80
N SER A 45 1.17 14.02 -9.11
CA SER A 45 0.15 14.96 -9.59
C SER A 45 0.51 15.58 -10.95
N ASP A 46 1.79 15.94 -11.14
CA ASP A 46 2.33 16.48 -12.39
C ASP A 46 2.11 15.53 -13.58
N TYR A 47 2.33 14.22 -13.40
CA TYR A 47 2.11 13.22 -14.44
C TYR A 47 0.61 13.07 -14.78
N TYR A 48 -0.27 13.17 -13.78
CA TYR A 48 -1.71 12.97 -13.95
C TYR A 48 -2.49 14.23 -14.32
N ASN A 49 -1.82 15.37 -14.49
CA ASN A 49 -2.42 16.67 -14.78
C ASN A 49 -3.58 17.01 -13.84
N SER A 50 -3.48 16.58 -12.58
CA SER A 50 -4.49 16.80 -11.54
C SER A 50 -4.32 18.21 -10.98
N SER A 51 -4.98 19.15 -11.64
CA SER A 51 -4.96 20.62 -11.42
C SER A 51 -5.37 21.13 -10.01
N LYS A 52 -5.41 20.28 -8.98
CA LYS A 52 -5.80 20.66 -7.60
C LYS A 52 -4.99 20.03 -6.46
N ALA A 53 -3.94 19.26 -6.73
CA ALA A 53 -3.13 18.65 -5.66
C ALA A 53 -1.77 19.35 -5.53
N GLY A 54 -1.78 20.56 -4.97
CA GLY A 54 -0.63 21.25 -4.39
C GLY A 54 0.48 21.66 -5.37
N GLU A 55 0.72 22.96 -5.47
CA GLU A 55 1.97 23.52 -6.00
C GLU A 55 3.15 23.12 -5.09
N HIS A 56 3.60 21.86 -5.17
CA HIS A 56 4.75 21.38 -4.42
C HIS A 56 5.68 20.58 -5.34
N HIS A 57 6.50 21.32 -6.10
CA HIS A 57 7.88 20.99 -6.46
C HIS A 57 8.21 19.48 -6.60
N HIS A 58 7.81 18.84 -7.70
CA HIS A 58 8.35 17.52 -8.09
C HIS A 58 9.44 17.62 -9.16
N THR A 59 9.90 18.83 -9.53
CA THR A 59 10.83 19.02 -10.64
C THR A 59 12.24 18.45 -10.43
N GLN A 60 12.58 17.88 -9.28
CA GLN A 60 13.90 17.27 -9.00
C GLN A 60 13.90 16.12 -7.97
N LYS A 61 12.86 15.28 -7.91
CA LYS A 61 12.97 14.06 -7.10
C LYS A 61 13.70 12.99 -7.94
N GLY A 62 14.95 12.68 -7.59
CA GLY A 62 15.77 11.74 -8.36
C GLY A 62 15.14 10.35 -8.49
N GLU A 63 15.57 9.57 -9.49
CA GLU A 63 15.00 8.26 -9.85
C GLU A 63 14.75 7.33 -8.63
N MET A 64 15.61 7.38 -7.61
CA MET A 64 15.46 6.60 -6.37
C MET A 64 14.24 6.95 -5.52
N TYR A 65 13.82 8.20 -5.52
CA TYR A 65 12.60 8.61 -4.80
C TYR A 65 11.36 7.97 -5.45
N GLU A 66 11.32 7.93 -6.78
CA GLU A 66 10.22 7.31 -7.53
C GLU A 66 10.21 5.80 -7.33
N VAL A 67 11.38 5.15 -7.40
CA VAL A 67 11.53 3.71 -7.09
C VAL A 67 10.99 3.41 -5.70
N HIS A 68 11.37 4.20 -4.68
CA HIS A 68 10.93 3.98 -3.31
C HIS A 68 9.41 4.13 -3.15
N ILE A 69 8.81 5.20 -3.70
CA ILE A 69 7.35 5.38 -3.65
C ILE A 69 6.64 4.22 -4.34
N ASN A 70 7.09 3.83 -5.54
CA ASN A 70 6.44 2.77 -6.30
C ASN A 70 6.55 1.42 -5.58
N HIS A 71 7.72 1.11 -5.01
CA HIS A 71 7.92 -0.07 -4.16
C HIS A 71 7.00 -0.06 -2.94
N CYS A 72 6.90 1.06 -2.21
CA CYS A 72 6.00 1.17 -1.06
C CYS A 72 4.54 0.96 -1.45
N VAL A 73 4.10 1.57 -2.56
CA VAL A 73 2.72 1.40 -3.04
C VAL A 73 2.45 -0.05 -3.44
N ASP A 74 3.39 -0.69 -4.12
CA ASP A 74 3.26 -2.09 -4.51
C ASP A 74 3.18 -3.03 -3.30
N MET A 75 4.09 -2.88 -2.32
CA MET A 75 4.08 -3.65 -1.07
C MET A 75 2.76 -3.49 -0.29
N LEU A 76 2.23 -2.27 -0.22
CA LEU A 76 0.93 -2.01 0.40
C LEU A 76 -0.20 -2.65 -0.41
N MET A 77 -0.20 -2.54 -1.73
CA MET A 77 -1.19 -3.18 -2.61
C MET A 77 -1.21 -4.70 -2.38
N GLN A 78 -0.05 -5.35 -2.40
CA GLN A 78 0.09 -6.78 -2.16
C GLN A 78 -0.45 -7.16 -0.78
N THR A 79 -0.15 -6.37 0.26
CA THR A 79 -0.65 -6.62 1.62
C THR A 79 -2.18 -6.51 1.69
N LEU A 80 -2.77 -5.49 1.06
CA LEU A 80 -4.23 -5.30 1.00
C LEU A 80 -4.91 -6.46 0.25
N GLN A 81 -4.36 -6.89 -0.88
CA GLN A 81 -4.87 -8.02 -1.65
C GLN A 81 -4.73 -9.35 -0.90
N CYS A 82 -3.59 -9.58 -0.25
CA CYS A 82 -3.31 -10.81 0.49
C CYS A 82 -4.14 -10.94 1.77
N SER A 83 -4.30 -9.83 2.52
CA SER A 83 -5.17 -9.82 3.71
C SER A 83 -6.64 -9.96 3.36
N GLY A 84 -7.06 -9.53 2.15
CA GLY A 84 -8.34 -9.88 1.56
C GLY A 84 -9.54 -9.48 2.42
N ASN A 85 -9.57 -8.23 2.90
CA ASN A 85 -10.66 -7.77 3.76
C ASN A 85 -12.01 -7.77 3.00
N MET A 86 -12.87 -8.74 3.32
CA MET A 86 -14.19 -8.95 2.72
C MET A 86 -15.33 -8.25 3.46
N ASN A 87 -15.05 -7.28 4.33
CA ASN A 87 -16.11 -6.47 4.93
C ASN A 87 -16.87 -5.70 3.85
N LEU A 88 -18.14 -5.40 4.13
CA LEU A 88 -19.03 -4.66 3.23
C LEU A 88 -19.20 -3.23 3.71
N ILE A 89 -18.97 -2.28 2.80
CA ILE A 89 -19.36 -0.88 2.91
C ILE A 89 -20.75 -0.76 2.27
N THR A 90 -21.75 -0.40 3.07
CA THR A 90 -23.10 -0.09 2.57
C THR A 90 -23.15 1.33 2.04
N LEU A 91 -24.10 1.58 1.15
CA LEU A 91 -24.43 2.94 0.74
C LEU A 91 -25.76 3.34 1.37
N HIS A 92 -25.88 4.59 1.80
CA HIS A 92 -27.06 5.13 2.46
C HIS A 92 -27.53 6.41 1.78
N TRP A 93 -28.83 6.67 1.84
CA TRP A 93 -29.39 7.96 1.43
C TRP A 93 -29.06 9.02 2.48
N VAL A 94 -28.16 9.93 2.12
CA VAL A 94 -27.72 11.02 2.99
C VAL A 94 -28.34 12.34 2.48
N ALA A 95 -28.84 13.15 3.41
CA ALA A 95 -29.40 14.45 3.07
C ALA A 95 -28.45 15.29 2.20
N GLU A 96 -29.02 16.03 1.23
CA GLU A 96 -28.29 16.88 0.27
C GLU A 96 -27.40 16.16 -0.75
N GLN A 97 -27.27 14.83 -0.66
CA GLN A 97 -26.56 14.04 -1.68
C GLN A 97 -27.53 13.63 -2.80
N ALA A 98 -27.09 13.79 -4.04
CA ALA A 98 -27.84 13.35 -5.21
C ALA A 98 -27.80 11.82 -5.41
N TYR A 99 -26.83 11.14 -4.81
CA TYR A 99 -26.61 9.71 -4.91
C TYR A 99 -26.35 9.09 -3.53
N PRO A 100 -26.60 7.78 -3.36
CA PRO A 100 -26.25 7.08 -2.13
C PRO A 100 -24.77 7.25 -1.77
N PHE A 101 -24.50 7.54 -0.51
CA PHE A 101 -23.16 7.80 -0.02
C PHE A 101 -22.64 6.61 0.80
N PRO A 102 -21.36 6.21 0.63
CA PRO A 102 -20.79 5.09 1.37
C PRO A 102 -20.68 5.37 2.88
N ASP A 103 -21.17 4.44 3.70
CA ASP A 103 -20.96 4.45 5.14
C ASP A 103 -19.63 3.76 5.48
N MET A 104 -18.60 4.58 5.65
CA MET A 104 -17.24 4.13 5.95
C MET A 104 -17.05 3.59 7.37
N SER A 105 -18.08 3.62 8.21
CA SER A 105 -18.04 3.09 9.58
C SER A 105 -18.17 1.56 9.58
N VAL A 106 -17.25 0.88 8.90
CA VAL A 106 -17.26 -0.59 8.82
C VAL A 106 -16.95 -1.16 10.20
N ASN A 107 -17.77 -2.13 10.66
CA ASN A 107 -17.52 -2.80 11.94
C ASN A 107 -16.38 -3.82 11.81
N LYS A 108 -15.14 -3.32 11.86
CA LYS A 108 -13.92 -4.12 11.70
C LYS A 108 -13.54 -4.80 13.02
N GLN A 109 -13.16 -6.07 12.95
CA GLN A 109 -12.46 -6.74 14.04
C GLN A 109 -10.95 -6.52 13.86
N CYS A 110 -10.40 -5.62 14.67
CA CYS A 110 -8.99 -5.25 14.58
C CYS A 110 -8.13 -6.01 15.59
N VAL A 111 -6.86 -6.21 15.25
CA VAL A 111 -5.84 -6.59 16.22
C VAL A 111 -5.74 -5.48 17.27
N ASN A 112 -5.60 -5.84 18.55
CA ASN A 112 -5.30 -4.86 19.59
C ASN A 112 -3.88 -4.33 19.40
N PHE A 113 -3.76 -3.20 18.71
CA PHE A 113 -2.48 -2.65 18.28
C PHE A 113 -1.64 -2.13 19.45
N GLU A 114 -2.28 -1.69 20.54
CA GLU A 114 -1.58 -1.28 21.76
C GLU A 114 -0.87 -2.46 22.41
N LYS A 115 -1.57 -3.58 22.61
CA LYS A 115 -0.98 -4.81 23.15
C LYS A 115 0.12 -5.35 22.25
N LEU A 116 -0.11 -5.37 20.93
CA LEU A 116 0.91 -5.78 19.97
C LEU A 116 2.15 -4.87 20.05
N THR A 117 1.95 -3.55 20.17
CA THR A 117 3.02 -2.58 20.27
C THR A 117 3.81 -2.73 21.56
N SER A 118 3.14 -2.90 22.70
CA SER A 118 3.80 -3.14 23.99
C SER A 118 4.62 -4.42 23.97
N TRP A 119 4.02 -5.53 23.51
CA TRP A 119 4.73 -6.79 23.35
C TRP A 119 5.94 -6.65 22.44
N ARG A 120 5.81 -5.98 21.28
CA ARG A 120 6.93 -5.71 20.38
C ARG A 120 8.05 -4.94 21.10
N LYS A 121 7.73 -3.88 21.84
CA LYS A 121 8.75 -3.08 22.54
C LYS A 121 9.47 -3.87 23.64
N GLU A 122 8.75 -4.71 24.38
CA GLU A 122 9.31 -5.54 25.45
C GLU A 122 10.17 -6.70 24.91
N ASN A 123 9.90 -7.15 23.69
CA ASN A 123 10.53 -8.35 23.10
C ASN A 123 11.45 -8.03 21.90
N THR A 124 11.63 -6.76 21.56
CA THR A 124 12.58 -6.35 20.52
C THR A 124 13.95 -6.10 21.15
N ILE A 125 15.00 -6.36 20.36
CA ILE A 125 16.36 -6.01 20.75
C ILE A 125 16.53 -4.48 20.72
N ASP A 126 17.45 -3.97 21.54
CA ASP A 126 17.78 -2.55 21.55
C ASP A 126 18.27 -2.12 20.16
N LEU A 127 17.61 -1.11 19.58
CA LEU A 127 17.87 -0.68 18.21
C LEU A 127 19.21 0.05 18.08
N ASP A 128 19.62 0.78 19.11
CA ASP A 128 20.91 1.48 19.11
C ASP A 128 22.04 0.45 19.20
N GLU A 129 21.90 -0.52 20.11
CA GLU A 129 22.82 -1.66 20.21
C GLU A 129 22.86 -2.48 18.91
N TYR A 130 21.71 -2.69 18.26
CA TYR A 130 21.66 -3.36 16.96
C TYR A 130 22.48 -2.62 15.91
N VAL A 131 22.28 -1.31 15.76
CA VAL A 131 23.01 -0.50 14.77
C VAL A 131 24.51 -0.52 15.03
N GLU A 132 24.93 -0.43 16.30
CA GLU A 132 26.33 -0.49 16.68
C GLU A 132 26.96 -1.87 16.40
N LYS A 133 26.25 -2.95 16.75
CA LYS A 133 26.81 -4.31 16.73
C LYS A 133 26.63 -5.05 15.41
N MET A 134 25.66 -4.67 14.58
CA MET A 134 25.33 -5.36 13.33
C MET A 134 26.02 -4.76 12.09
N GLN A 135 27.16 -4.11 12.30
CA GLN A 135 28.05 -3.78 11.18
C GLN A 135 28.59 -5.04 10.52
N LYS A 136 28.58 -5.04 9.18
CA LYS A 136 29.05 -6.15 8.36
C LYS A 136 30.52 -6.46 8.67
N LYS A 137 30.81 -7.72 8.98
CA LYS A 137 32.18 -8.20 9.20
C LYS A 137 32.74 -8.75 7.88
N GLU A 138 33.61 -7.98 7.24
CA GLU A 138 34.22 -8.34 5.96
C GLU A 138 34.85 -9.74 5.98
N GLY A 139 34.60 -10.53 4.92
CA GLY A 139 35.13 -11.89 4.77
C GLY A 139 34.54 -12.93 5.73
N LYS A 140 33.58 -12.56 6.60
CA LYS A 140 32.98 -13.47 7.61
C LYS A 140 31.51 -13.78 7.35
N VAL A 141 30.90 -13.17 6.34
CA VAL A 141 29.50 -13.39 5.97
C VAL A 141 29.41 -13.79 4.52
N LYS A 142 28.48 -14.70 4.21
CA LYS A 142 28.11 -15.01 2.83
C LYS A 142 27.16 -13.93 2.35
N GLU A 143 27.41 -13.43 1.14
CA GLU A 143 26.66 -12.32 0.55
C GLU A 143 25.81 -12.80 -0.61
N ILE A 144 24.63 -12.21 -0.75
CA ILE A 144 23.82 -12.34 -1.96
C ILE A 144 24.23 -11.21 -2.90
N PRO A 145 24.51 -11.50 -4.19
CA PRO A 145 24.77 -10.48 -5.20
C PRO A 145 23.71 -9.38 -5.21
N ALA A 146 24.15 -8.12 -5.30
CA ALA A 146 23.25 -7.00 -5.52
C ALA A 146 22.92 -6.88 -7.02
N PRO A 147 21.67 -6.51 -7.38
CA PRO A 147 21.26 -6.35 -8.77
C PRO A 147 21.85 -5.09 -9.42
N ASP A 148 21.77 -5.00 -10.74
CA ASP A 148 22.31 -3.86 -11.50
C ASP A 148 21.72 -2.52 -11.06
N ASP A 149 20.44 -2.50 -10.73
CA ASP A 149 19.76 -1.30 -10.21
C ASP A 149 20.43 -0.77 -8.95
N TYR A 150 20.91 -1.65 -8.05
CA TYR A 150 21.63 -1.20 -6.86
C TYR A 150 22.90 -0.43 -7.23
N TYR A 151 23.69 -0.93 -8.19
CA TYR A 151 24.90 -0.24 -8.64
C TYR A 151 24.57 1.05 -9.36
N LYS A 152 23.57 1.05 -10.25
CA LYS A 152 23.08 2.24 -10.94
C LYS A 152 22.75 3.36 -9.96
N TYR A 153 22.07 3.04 -8.85
CA TYR A 153 21.52 4.06 -7.95
C TYR A 153 22.45 4.43 -6.78
N PHE A 154 23.13 3.46 -6.18
CA PHE A 154 23.92 3.67 -4.97
C PHE A 154 25.43 3.73 -5.23
N MET A 155 25.91 3.20 -6.36
CA MET A 155 27.33 3.17 -6.72
C MET A 155 27.54 3.40 -8.22
N PRO A 156 27.08 4.52 -8.80
CA PRO A 156 27.02 4.74 -10.25
C PRO A 156 28.38 4.65 -10.96
N GLU A 157 29.46 4.94 -10.22
CA GLU A 157 30.84 4.84 -10.72
C GLU A 157 31.39 3.41 -10.76
N LYS A 158 30.63 2.42 -10.29
CA LYS A 158 31.03 1.01 -10.24
C LYS A 158 30.15 0.18 -11.16
N VAL A 159 30.78 -0.63 -12.00
CA VAL A 159 30.08 -1.68 -12.75
C VAL A 159 29.78 -2.83 -11.79
N ASN A 160 28.57 -3.38 -11.86
CA ASN A 160 28.17 -4.53 -11.05
C ASN A 160 29.14 -5.71 -11.32
N PRO A 161 29.99 -6.09 -10.35
CA PRO A 161 30.98 -7.14 -10.54
C PRO A 161 30.32 -8.51 -10.73
N ASN A 162 29.08 -8.68 -10.29
CA ASN A 162 28.37 -9.95 -10.38
C ASN A 162 27.80 -10.22 -11.77
N HIS A 163 27.63 -9.18 -12.61
CA HIS A 163 27.05 -9.28 -13.95
C HIS A 163 28.05 -9.03 -15.08
N LEU A 164 29.34 -8.85 -14.75
CA LEU A 164 30.41 -8.79 -15.74
C LEU A 164 30.43 -10.09 -16.57
N ASN A 165 30.37 -9.95 -17.90
CA ASN A 165 30.39 -11.06 -18.86
C ASN A 165 29.20 -12.04 -18.80
N GLY A 166 28.02 -11.59 -18.35
CA GLY A 166 26.78 -12.40 -18.41
C GLY A 166 26.59 -13.38 -17.26
N ALA A 167 27.21 -13.10 -16.10
CA ALA A 167 27.08 -13.95 -14.92
C ALA A 167 25.70 -13.79 -14.23
N ASN A 168 25.01 -14.93 -14.09
CA ASN A 168 23.92 -15.30 -13.15
C ASN A 168 22.97 -14.23 -12.55
N PRO A 169 22.19 -13.49 -13.37
CA PRO A 169 21.18 -12.55 -12.87
C PRO A 169 20.04 -13.18 -12.04
N GLY A 170 19.87 -14.51 -12.11
CA GLY A 170 18.87 -15.23 -11.30
C GLY A 170 19.26 -15.43 -9.84
N ASN A 171 20.47 -15.03 -9.42
CA ASN A 171 20.96 -15.21 -8.05
C ASN A 171 20.97 -13.91 -7.24
N ASP A 172 20.47 -12.83 -7.83
CA ASP A 172 20.48 -11.51 -7.21
C ASP A 172 19.47 -11.38 -6.08
N PHE A 173 19.76 -10.44 -5.19
CA PHE A 173 18.77 -9.91 -4.28
C PHE A 173 17.66 -9.22 -5.07
N ASN A 174 16.40 -9.57 -4.77
CA ASN A 174 15.25 -8.91 -5.35
C ASN A 174 15.01 -7.57 -4.64
N LEU A 175 15.31 -6.47 -5.33
CA LEU A 175 15.24 -5.11 -4.80
C LEU A 175 13.83 -4.53 -4.88
#